data_AF-A0A8T6SZS5-F1
#
_entry.id   AF-A0A8T6SZS5-F1
#
_cell.length_a   1.000
_cell.length_b   1.000
_cell.length_c   1.000
_cell.angle_alpha   90.00
_cell.angle_beta   90.00
_cell.angle_gamma   90.00
#
_symmetry.space_group_name_H-M   'P 1'
#
loop_
_entity.id
_entity.type
_entity.pdbx_description
1 polymer ?
#
loop_
_entity_poly.entity_id
_entity_poly.type
_entity_poly.pdbx_seq_one_letter_code
_entity_poly.pdbx_strand_id
1 'polypeptide(L)' 'MIIPVRCFSCGKVIGDKWEPFARRVNAGEDPKEVLDDLGLDRYCCRRMML' A
#
# COMPACT_ATOMS: atom_id res chain seq x y z
N MET A 1 -1.25 -12.23 -8.46
CA MET A 1 -1.25 -10.95 -9.18
C MET A 1 -0.12 -10.10 -8.62
N ILE A 2 0.80 -9.65 -9.46
CA ILE A 2 1.89 -8.76 -9.05
C ILE A 2 1.31 -7.36 -8.82
N ILE A 3 1.72 -6.70 -7.74
CA ILE A 3 1.32 -5.32 -7.49
C ILE A 3 2.06 -4.39 -8.41
N PRO A 4 1.36 -3.37 -8.95
CA PRO A 4 1.99 -2.43 -9.85
C PRO A 4 3.12 -1.68 -9.13
N VAL A 5 4.28 -1.57 -9.78
CA VAL A 5 5.45 -0.86 -9.25
C VAL A 5 5.11 0.60 -8.92
N ARG A 6 4.22 1.22 -9.72
CA ARG A 6 3.70 2.58 -9.54
C ARG A 6 2.19 2.59 -9.59
N CYS A 7 1.56 3.53 -8.90
CA CYS A 7 0.12 3.76 -9.04
C CYS A 7 -0.25 4.22 -10.45
N PHE A 8 -1.31 3.66 -11.01
CA PHE A 8 -1.83 4.07 -12.32
C PHE A 8 -2.40 5.50 -12.35
N SER A 9 -2.81 6.06 -11.21
CA SER A 9 -3.37 7.42 -11.15
C SER A 9 -2.35 8.45 -10.64
N CYS A 10 -1.65 8.16 -9.54
CA CYS A 10 -0.73 9.12 -8.91
C CYS A 10 0.71 9.01 -9.42
N GLY A 11 1.09 7.93 -10.10
CA GLY A 11 2.47 7.66 -10.51
C GLY A 11 3.47 7.41 -9.36
N LYS A 12 3.03 7.51 -8.10
CA LYS A 12 3.84 7.23 -6.90
C LYS A 12 4.29 5.78 -6.92
N VAL A 13 5.52 5.52 -6.49
CA VAL A 13 6.04 4.15 -6.31
C VAL A 13 5.30 3.51 -5.13
N ILE A 14 4.74 2.32 -5.38
CA ILE A 14 3.95 1.53 -4.41
C ILE A 14 4.56 0.13 -4.22
N GLY A 15 5.26 -0.40 -5.24
CA GLY A 15 5.78 -1.76 -5.20
C GLY A 15 6.73 -2.04 -4.04
N ASP A 16 7.51 -1.05 -3.59
CA ASP A 16 8.41 -1.16 -2.44
C ASP A 16 7.66 -1.31 -1.10
N LYS A 17 6.41 -0.86 -1.03
CA LYS A 17 5.61 -0.80 0.20
C LYS A 17 4.71 -2.01 0.41
N TRP A 18 4.58 -2.88 -0.60
CA TRP A 18 3.72 -4.06 -0.48
C TRP A 18 4.23 -5.05 0.56
N GLU A 19 5.54 -5.32 0.56
CA GLU A 19 6.12 -6.31 1.46
C GLU A 19 5.95 -5.93 2.95
N PRO A 20 6.22 -4.69 3.39
CA PRO A 20 5.92 -4.28 4.75
C PRO A 20 4.42 -4.23 5.05
N PHE A 21 3.58 -3.84 4.08
CA PHE A 21 2.11 -3.87 4.23
C PHE A 21 1.62 -5.30 4.51
N ALA A 22 2.00 -6.26 3.67
CA ALA A 22 1.58 -7.65 3.80
C ALA A 22 2.06 -8.27 5.12
N ARG A 23 3.28 -7.97 5.57
CA ARG A 23 3.79 -8.46 6.86
C ARG A 23 2.98 -7.92 8.04
N ARG A 24 2.69 -6.62 8.06
CA ARG A 24 1.94 -5.97 9.15
C ARG A 24 0.47 -6.38 9.18
N VAL A 25 -0.17 -6.48 8.03
CA VAL A 25 -1.56 -6.97 7.94
C VAL A 25 -1.67 -8.44 8.39
N ASN A 26 -0.69 -9.29 8.02
CA ASN A 26 -0.64 -10.67 8.53
C ASN A 26 -0.34 -10.75 10.03
N ALA A 27 0.31 -9.75 10.61
CA ALA A 27 0.52 -9.65 12.06
C ALA A 27 -0.75 -9.22 12.82
N GLY A 28 -1.82 -8.85 12.11
CA GLY A 28 -3.10 -8.44 12.70
C GLY A 28 -3.24 -6.93 12.92
N GLU A 29 -2.35 -6.11 12.37
CA GLU A 29 -2.51 -4.65 12.38
C GLU A 29 -3.64 -4.21 11.42
N ASP A 30 -4.30 -3.10 11.76
CA ASP A 30 -5.38 -2.57 10.92
C ASP A 30 -4.80 -2.06 9.58
N PRO A 31 -5.32 -2.52 8.42
CA PRO A 31 -4.81 -2.11 7.12
C PRO A 31 -4.79 -0.60 6.92
N LYS A 32 -5.71 0.14 7.55
CA LYS A 32 -5.79 1.59 7.41
C LYS A 32 -4.60 2.26 8.09
N GLU A 33 -4.30 1.89 9.33
CA GLU A 33 -3.14 2.42 10.07
C GLU A 33 -1.84 2.08 9.35
N VAL A 34 -1.71 0.87 8.82
CA VAL A 34 -0.52 0.46 8.04
C VAL A 34 -0.37 1.29 6.77
N LEU A 35 -1.46 1.57 6.05
CA LEU A 35 -1.42 2.42 4.85
C LEU A 35 -1.09 3.88 5.18
N ASP A 36 -1.56 4.38 6.32
CA ASP A 36 -1.24 5.71 6.85
C ASP A 36 0.25 5.81 7.22
N ASP A 37 0.78 4.83 7.95
CA ASP A 37 2.20 4.70 8.32
C ASP A 37 3.12 4.63 7.10
N LEU A 38 2.68 3.92 6.06
CA LEU A 38 3.41 3.81 4.80
C LEU A 38 3.34 5.11 3.97
N GLY A 39 2.66 6.16 4.44
CA GLY A 39 2.55 7.45 3.77
C GLY A 39 1.78 7.36 2.46
N LEU A 40 0.74 6.53 2.42
CA LEU A 40 -0.18 6.43 1.29
C LEU A 40 -1.43 7.28 1.54
N ASP A 41 -1.28 8.60 1.58
CA ASP A 41 -2.38 9.53 1.92
C ASP A 41 -3.51 9.54 0.89
N ARG A 42 -3.19 9.31 -0.39
CA ARG A 42 -4.15 9.41 -1.49
C ARG A 42 -4.91 8.10 -1.67
N TYR A 43 -6.23 8.19 -1.77
CA TYR A 43 -7.13 7.06 -2.04
C TYR A 43 -6.73 6.26 -3.29
N CYS A 44 -6.22 6.93 -4.33
CA CYS A 44 -5.81 6.27 -5.57
C CYS A 44 -4.61 5.34 -5.39
N CYS A 45 -3.68 5.69 -4.49
CA CYS A 45 -2.54 4.86 -4.17
C CYS A 45 -2.95 3.73 -3.18
N ARG A 46 -3.91 3.98 -2.26
CA ARG A 46 -4.48 2.95 -1.35
C ARG A 46 -5.30 1.87 -2.07
N ARG A 47 -6.07 2.25 -3.10
CA ARG A 47 -6.88 1.29 -3.89
C ARG A 47 -6.04 0.21 -4.57
N MET A 48 -4.75 0.46 -4.80
CA MET A 48 -3.84 -0.52 -5.42
C MET A 48 -3.31 -1.56 -4.41
N MET A 49 -3.50 -1.33 -3.11
CA MET A 49 -3.07 -2.20 -2.01
C MET A 49 -4.22 -3.04 -1.42
N LEU A 50 -5.47 -2.68 -1.75
CA LEU A 50 -6.68 -3.46 -1.46
C LEU A 50 -6.92 -4.49 -2.57
#